data_AF-A0A6C0B5R7-F1
#
_entry.id   AF-A0A6C0B5R7-F1
#
_cell.length_a   1.000
_cell.length_b   1.000
_cell.length_c   1.000
_cell.angle_alpha   90.00
_cell.angle_beta   90.00
_cell.angle_gamma   90.00
#
_symmetry.space_group_name_H-M   'P 1'
#
loop_
_entity.id
_entity.type
_entity.pdbx_description
1 polymer ?
#
loop_
_entity_poly.entity_id
_entity_poly.type
_entity_poly.pdbx_seq_one_letter_code
_entity_poly.pdbx_strand_id
1 'polypeptide(L)'
;MATEPQPFHALANKWNLFYHLQTDVRWTIDSYRTIMRDIQYAESVIALNRSIPDYLLYNSMFFCMKDGVGPMWEDKKNRDGGCFSYRVANTDVANVWRKLLCMMCGNNLCTNAKYESHINGITISPKKKFSVVKVWLDVCTFQDPGIIRDVQNLPKEGCLFKKHAPEF
;
A
#
# COMPACT_ATOMS: atom_id res chain seq x y z
N MET A 1 39.76 -8.17 -9.28
CA MET A 1 39.32 -6.79 -9.00
C MET A 1 38.12 -6.87 -8.07
N ALA A 2 38.22 -6.33 -6.86
CA ALA A 2 37.03 -6.18 -6.01
C ALA A 2 36.18 -5.06 -6.61
N THR A 3 34.95 -5.39 -7.00
CA THR A 3 33.96 -4.39 -7.41
C THR A 3 33.64 -3.51 -6.21
N GLU A 4 33.82 -2.20 -6.32
CA GLU A 4 33.30 -1.26 -5.32
C GLU A 4 31.81 -1.51 -5.10
N PRO A 5 31.31 -1.45 -3.85
CA PRO A 5 29.89 -1.64 -3.58
C PRO A 5 29.10 -0.56 -4.32
N GLN A 6 28.18 -0.97 -5.19
CA GLN A 6 27.32 0.00 -5.88
C GLN A 6 26.49 0.77 -4.84
N PRO A 7 26.35 2.10 -5.01
CA PRO A 7 25.51 2.89 -4.11
C PRO A 7 24.06 2.45 -4.24
N PHE A 8 23.38 2.25 -3.11
CA PHE A 8 21.95 1.96 -3.07
C PHE A 8 21.13 3.12 -3.65
N HIS A 9 20.04 2.80 -4.34
CA HIS A 9 19.20 3.81 -5.00
C HIS A 9 18.15 4.34 -4.03
N ALA A 10 18.34 5.56 -3.53
CA ALA A 10 17.42 6.20 -2.59
C ALA A 10 16.03 6.46 -3.20
N LEU A 11 14.99 6.25 -2.40
CA LEU A 11 13.60 6.57 -2.71
C LEU A 11 13.27 8.01 -2.33
N ALA A 12 12.24 8.59 -2.97
CA ALA A 12 11.76 9.93 -2.63
C ALA A 12 11.10 10.00 -1.24
N ASN A 13 10.53 8.90 -0.77
CA ASN A 13 9.88 8.76 0.53
C ASN A 13 10.39 7.51 1.24
N LYS A 14 10.37 7.55 2.58
CA LYS A 14 10.57 6.37 3.42
C LYS A 14 9.24 5.68 3.67
N TRP A 15 9.25 4.35 3.74
CA TRP A 15 8.05 3.53 3.93
C TRP A 15 8.24 2.50 5.05
N ASN A 16 7.14 2.08 5.65
CA ASN A 16 7.08 1.05 6.68
C ASN A 16 6.05 -0.01 6.29
N LEU A 17 6.43 -1.29 6.43
CA LEU A 17 5.56 -2.42 6.13
C LEU A 17 5.08 -3.05 7.44
N PHE A 18 3.76 -3.22 7.55
CA PHE A 18 3.09 -3.84 8.69
C PHE A 18 2.25 -5.02 8.22
N TYR A 19 2.00 -5.95 9.13
CA TYR A 19 0.94 -6.93 9.01
C TYR A 19 -0.02 -6.88 10.19
N HIS A 20 -1.24 -7.31 9.94
CA HIS A 20 -2.28 -7.49 10.95
C HIS A 20 -2.97 -8.84 10.72
N LEU A 21 -3.26 -9.56 11.80
CA LEU A 21 -3.86 -10.88 11.72
C LEU A 21 -5.37 -10.77 11.51
N GLN A 22 -5.92 -11.52 10.55
CA GLN A 22 -7.37 -11.55 10.31
C GLN A 22 -8.20 -12.01 11.52
N THR A 23 -7.57 -12.75 12.44
CA THR A 23 -8.17 -13.25 13.67
C THR A 23 -8.11 -12.26 14.81
N ASP A 24 -7.28 -11.21 14.72
CA ASP A 24 -7.25 -10.15 15.73
C ASP A 24 -8.38 -9.17 15.42
N VAL A 25 -9.34 -9.06 16.32
CA VAL A 25 -10.49 -8.14 16.16
C VAL A 25 -10.18 -6.74 16.69
N ARG A 26 -9.02 -6.55 17.34
CA ARG A 26 -8.58 -5.24 17.81
C ARG A 26 -8.01 -4.48 16.63
N TRP A 27 -8.46 -3.25 16.45
CA TRP A 27 -7.96 -2.32 15.44
C TRP A 27 -7.16 -1.18 16.09
N THR A 28 -6.43 -1.52 17.15
CA THR A 28 -5.52 -0.60 17.83
C THR A 28 -4.12 -0.72 17.27
N ILE A 29 -3.28 0.30 17.43
CA ILE A 29 -1.92 0.30 16.89
C ILE A 29 -1.09 -0.93 17.34
N ASP A 30 -1.31 -1.40 18.57
CA ASP A 30 -0.60 -2.56 19.15
C ASP A 30 -0.94 -3.90 18.49
N SER A 31 -2.08 -3.97 17.79
CA SER A 31 -2.47 -5.15 17.01
C SER A 31 -1.69 -5.27 15.69
N TYR A 32 -1.08 -4.18 15.22
CA TYR A 32 -0.25 -4.17 14.02
C TYR A 32 1.18 -4.56 14.35
N ARG A 33 1.72 -5.49 13.58
CA ARG A 33 3.08 -5.97 13.72
C ARG A 33 3.93 -5.42 12.60
N THR A 34 5.07 -4.83 12.96
CA THR A 34 6.00 -4.28 11.97
C THR A 34 6.80 -5.41 11.33
N ILE A 35 6.83 -5.46 10.00
CA ILE A 35 7.70 -6.36 9.23
C ILE A 35 9.04 -5.68 8.97
N MET A 36 9.00 -4.45 8.46
CA MET A 36 10.19 -3.68 8.13
C MET A 36 9.92 -2.20 8.28
N ARG A 37 10.89 -1.46 8.85
CA ARG A 37 10.89 -0.01 8.92
C ARG A 37 11.92 0.58 7.97
N ASP A 38 11.78 1.88 7.72
CA ASP A 38 12.78 2.69 7.03
C ASP A 38 13.17 2.14 5.64
N ILE A 39 12.16 1.66 4.91
CA ILE A 39 12.31 1.26 3.51
C ILE A 39 12.55 2.53 2.69
N GLN A 40 13.82 2.81 2.43
CA GLN A 40 14.28 4.06 1.81
C GLN A 40 15.15 3.84 0.56
N TYR A 41 15.34 2.58 0.15
CA TYR A 41 16.09 2.21 -1.04
C TYR A 41 15.28 1.28 -1.94
N ALA A 42 15.44 1.43 -3.25
CA ALA A 42 14.75 0.60 -4.25
C ALA A 42 15.08 -0.89 -4.10
N GLU A 43 16.32 -1.21 -3.73
CA GLU A 43 16.79 -2.57 -3.48
C GLU A 43 16.03 -3.22 -2.33
N SER A 44 15.74 -2.47 -1.26
CA SER A 44 14.92 -2.96 -0.14
C SER A 44 13.50 -3.28 -0.61
N VAL A 45 12.91 -2.47 -1.50
CA VAL A 45 11.59 -2.73 -2.08
C VAL A 45 11.59 -4.00 -2.92
N ILE A 46 12.60 -4.16 -3.78
CA ILE A 46 12.75 -5.35 -4.63
C ILE A 46 12.97 -6.61 -3.78
N ALA A 47 13.84 -6.53 -2.79
CA ALA A 47 14.13 -7.64 -1.87
C ALA A 47 12.87 -8.03 -1.08
N LEU A 48 12.18 -7.09 -0.46
CA LEU A 48 10.92 -7.33 0.25
C LEU A 48 9.88 -7.99 -0.65
N ASN A 49 9.68 -7.45 -1.86
CA ASN A 49 8.74 -8.04 -2.81
C ASN A 49 9.11 -9.51 -3.06
N ARG A 50 10.37 -9.83 -3.36
CA ARG A 50 10.81 -11.21 -3.61
C ARG A 50 10.66 -12.12 -2.38
N SER A 51 10.90 -11.60 -1.19
CA SER A 51 10.90 -12.38 0.06
C SER A 51 9.51 -12.71 0.58
N ILE A 52 8.48 -11.91 0.31
CA ILE A 52 7.12 -12.19 0.76
C ILE A 52 6.54 -13.33 -0.11
N PRO A 53 6.19 -14.49 0.50
CA PRO A 53 5.53 -15.57 -0.23
C PRO A 53 4.12 -15.17 -0.64
N ASP A 54 3.69 -15.60 -1.83
CA ASP A 54 2.37 -15.27 -2.36
C ASP A 54 1.23 -15.69 -1.41
N TYR A 55 1.39 -16.82 -0.71
CA TYR A 55 0.38 -17.30 0.23
C TYR A 55 0.12 -16.38 1.41
N LEU A 56 1.07 -15.51 1.79
CA LEU A 56 0.80 -14.50 2.80
C LEU A 56 -0.07 -13.38 2.23
N LEU A 57 0.13 -12.99 0.97
CA LEU A 57 -0.59 -11.87 0.34
C LEU A 57 -2.09 -12.13 0.15
N TYR A 58 -2.53 -13.39 0.12
CA TYR A 58 -3.96 -13.74 0.09
C TYR A 58 -4.50 -14.33 1.40
N ASN A 59 -3.70 -14.39 2.48
CA ASN A 59 -4.15 -14.89 3.80
C ASN A 59 -3.92 -13.91 4.97
N SER A 60 -3.08 -12.89 4.82
CA SER A 60 -2.76 -11.90 5.85
C SER A 60 -3.09 -10.50 5.39
N MET A 61 -3.34 -9.59 6.33
CA MET A 61 -3.51 -8.19 5.99
C MET A 61 -2.16 -7.49 5.99
N PHE A 62 -1.84 -6.81 4.89
CA PHE A 62 -0.60 -6.06 4.74
C PHE A 62 -0.90 -4.57 4.58
N PHE A 63 -0.03 -3.74 5.16
CA PHE A 63 -0.12 -2.29 5.11
C PHE A 63 1.29 -1.75 4.82
N CYS A 64 1.50 -1.15 3.66
CA CYS A 64 2.71 -0.39 3.39
C CYS A 64 2.35 1.09 3.46
N MET A 65 2.84 1.78 4.49
CA MET A 65 2.49 3.17 4.78
C MET A 65 3.73 4.06 4.69
N LYS A 66 3.54 5.29 4.24
CA LYS A 66 4.58 6.32 4.25
C LYS A 66 5.07 6.55 5.68
N ASP A 67 6.35 6.85 5.84
CA ASP A 67 6.93 7.06 7.16
C ASP A 67 6.22 8.18 7.94
N GLY A 68 5.96 7.94 9.22
CA GLY A 68 5.13 8.79 10.07
C GLY A 68 3.62 8.78 9.76
N VAL A 69 3.12 7.82 8.97
CA VAL A 69 1.68 7.53 8.79
C VAL A 69 1.36 6.16 9.40
N GLY A 70 0.47 6.11 10.38
CA GLY A 70 -0.03 4.87 10.96
C GLY A 70 -0.93 4.07 9.98
N PRO A 71 -0.98 2.74 10.08
CA PRO A 71 -1.80 1.86 9.22
C PRO A 71 -3.28 1.85 9.62
N MET A 72 -3.80 2.99 10.09
CA MET A 72 -5.14 3.15 10.65
C MET A 72 -5.78 4.42 10.09
N TRP A 73 -7.09 4.42 9.98
CA TRP A 73 -7.87 5.51 9.40
C TRP A 73 -8.05 6.68 10.38
N GLU A 74 -7.85 6.45 11.68
CA GLU A 74 -7.81 7.44 12.74
C GLU A 74 -6.48 8.24 12.77
N ASP A 75 -5.44 7.76 12.08
CA ASP A 75 -4.17 8.49 11.99
C ASP A 75 -4.40 9.90 11.45
N LYS A 76 -3.74 10.91 12.04
CA LYS A 76 -3.89 12.33 11.68
C LYS A 76 -3.70 12.61 10.19
N LYS A 77 -2.89 11.83 9.47
CA LYS A 77 -2.66 11.98 8.03
C LYS A 77 -3.69 11.23 7.19
N ASN A 78 -4.46 10.31 7.76
CA ASN A 78 -5.46 9.52 7.06
C ASN A 78 -6.89 9.99 7.32
N ARG A 79 -7.18 10.55 8.50
CA ARG A 79 -8.54 10.81 8.99
C ARG A 79 -9.39 11.74 8.13
N ASP A 80 -8.76 12.72 7.47
CA ASP A 80 -9.45 13.68 6.60
C ASP A 80 -9.39 13.28 5.11
N GLY A 81 -8.77 12.13 4.85
CA GLY A 81 -8.52 11.60 3.52
C GLY A 81 -9.53 10.53 3.09
N GLY A 82 -9.05 9.60 2.30
CA GLY A 82 -9.85 8.47 1.86
C GLY A 82 -9.01 7.42 1.16
N CYS A 83 -9.67 6.45 0.54
CA CYS A 83 -9.00 5.42 -0.21
C CYS A 83 -9.78 4.99 -1.45
N PHE A 84 -9.05 4.69 -2.51
CA PHE A 84 -9.56 3.87 -3.59
C PHE A 84 -9.60 2.42 -3.14
N SER A 85 -10.73 1.75 -3.33
CA SER A 85 -10.96 0.38 -2.90
C SER A 85 -11.25 -0.51 -4.11
N TYR A 86 -10.34 -1.44 -4.37
CA TYR A 86 -10.37 -2.37 -5.49
C TYR A 86 -10.71 -3.78 -5.01
N ARG A 87 -11.47 -4.52 -5.82
CA ARG A 87 -11.64 -5.98 -5.65
C ARG A 87 -10.72 -6.68 -6.64
N VAL A 88 -9.77 -7.45 -6.12
CA VAL A 88 -8.78 -8.18 -6.92
C VAL A 88 -8.92 -9.67 -6.65
N ALA A 89 -8.97 -10.49 -7.68
CA ALA A 89 -9.05 -11.95 -7.51
C ALA A 89 -7.84 -12.46 -6.71
N ASN A 90 -8.04 -13.48 -5.86
CA ASN A 90 -6.95 -14.01 -5.04
C ASN A 90 -5.82 -14.64 -5.88
N THR A 91 -6.12 -15.08 -7.11
CA THR A 91 -5.14 -15.55 -8.10
C THR A 91 -4.21 -14.45 -8.59
N ASP A 92 -4.63 -13.19 -8.50
CA ASP A 92 -3.92 -12.03 -9.07
C ASP A 92 -3.32 -11.11 -8.01
N VAL A 93 -3.80 -11.19 -6.76
CA VAL A 93 -3.48 -10.22 -5.70
C VAL A 93 -1.97 -10.12 -5.43
N ALA A 94 -1.23 -11.22 -5.51
CA ALA A 94 0.21 -11.21 -5.30
C ALA A 94 0.94 -10.38 -6.38
N ASN A 95 0.56 -10.55 -7.64
CA ASN A 95 1.13 -9.79 -8.76
C ASN A 95 0.74 -8.32 -8.67
N VAL A 96 -0.51 -8.03 -8.32
CA VAL A 96 -1.01 -6.66 -8.12
C VAL A 96 -0.25 -5.97 -6.98
N TRP A 97 -0.08 -6.62 -5.83
CA TRP A 97 0.70 -6.10 -4.71
C TRP A 97 2.11 -5.71 -5.12
N ARG A 98 2.82 -6.64 -5.77
CA ARG A 98 4.22 -6.47 -6.16
C ARG A 98 4.40 -5.25 -7.07
N LYS A 99 3.50 -5.11 -8.07
CA LYS A 99 3.48 -3.96 -8.98
C LYS A 99 3.17 -2.66 -8.24
N LEU A 100 2.12 -2.64 -7.41
CA LEU A 100 1.72 -1.47 -6.65
C LEU A 100 2.82 -1.01 -5.68
N LEU A 101 3.47 -1.93 -4.97
CA LEU A 101 4.55 -1.60 -4.03
C LEU A 101 5.71 -0.92 -4.76
N CYS A 102 6.14 -1.47 -5.91
CA CYS A 102 7.20 -0.85 -6.72
C CYS A 102 6.78 0.53 -7.26
N MET A 103 5.57 0.65 -7.80
CA MET A 103 5.07 1.91 -8.37
C MET A 103 4.90 3.00 -7.31
N MET A 104 4.35 2.67 -6.15
CA MET A 104 4.18 3.60 -5.03
C MET A 104 5.53 4.07 -4.48
N CYS A 105 6.43 3.15 -4.15
CA CYS A 105 7.73 3.50 -3.60
C CYS A 105 8.60 4.26 -4.62
N GLY A 106 8.47 3.94 -5.91
CA GLY A 106 9.12 4.63 -7.02
C GLY A 106 8.44 5.93 -7.47
N ASN A 107 7.42 6.42 -6.76
CA ASN A 107 6.71 7.67 -7.05
C ASN A 107 6.15 7.73 -8.50
N ASN A 108 5.61 6.60 -8.95
CA ASN A 108 5.10 6.36 -10.30
C ASN A 108 3.79 5.55 -10.29
N LEU A 109 2.98 5.69 -9.23
CA LEU A 109 1.67 5.05 -9.09
C LEU A 109 0.56 5.86 -9.78
N CYS A 110 0.69 7.18 -9.81
CA CYS A 110 -0.31 8.11 -10.29
C CYS A 110 0.04 8.66 -11.68
N THR A 111 -0.97 9.16 -12.39
CA THR A 111 -0.81 9.76 -13.72
C THR A 111 -0.12 11.12 -13.69
N ASN A 112 -0.02 11.76 -12.52
CA ASN A 112 0.62 13.06 -12.34
C ASN A 112 1.28 13.17 -10.94
N ALA A 113 2.44 13.82 -10.87
CA ALA A 113 3.19 14.04 -9.63
C ALA A 113 2.37 14.78 -8.55
N LYS A 114 1.41 15.63 -8.93
CA LYS A 114 0.52 16.30 -7.98
C LYS A 114 -0.34 15.34 -7.16
N TYR A 115 -0.63 14.14 -7.67
CA TYR A 115 -1.39 13.14 -6.94
C TYR A 115 -0.48 12.27 -6.05
N GLU A 116 0.76 12.05 -6.47
CA GLU A 116 1.73 11.22 -5.73
C GLU A 116 2.02 11.76 -4.33
N SER A 117 2.08 13.09 -4.18
CA SER A 117 2.32 13.73 -2.88
C SER A 117 1.27 13.34 -1.84
N HIS A 118 0.04 13.06 -2.28
CA HIS A 118 -1.10 12.73 -1.44
C HIS A 118 -1.21 11.23 -1.11
N ILE A 119 -0.40 10.36 -1.73
CA ILE A 119 -0.42 8.93 -1.42
C ILE A 119 0.18 8.68 -0.03
N ASN A 120 -0.61 8.06 0.85
CA ASN A 120 -0.19 7.67 2.19
C ASN A 120 0.21 6.20 2.30
N GLY A 121 -0.29 5.34 1.42
CA GLY A 121 0.04 3.93 1.48
C GLY A 121 -0.85 3.03 0.64
N ILE A 122 -0.54 1.74 0.65
CA ILE A 122 -1.34 0.68 0.05
C ILE A 122 -1.61 -0.43 1.06
N THR A 123 -2.75 -1.08 0.93
CA THR A 123 -3.15 -2.17 1.83
C THR A 123 -3.77 -3.33 1.08
N ILE A 124 -3.63 -4.53 1.63
CA ILE A 124 -4.35 -5.73 1.20
C ILE A 124 -5.11 -6.30 2.38
N SER A 125 -6.38 -6.61 2.16
CA SER A 125 -7.24 -7.29 3.11
C SER A 125 -7.95 -8.47 2.44
N PRO A 126 -7.46 -9.71 2.63
CA PRO A 126 -8.01 -10.86 1.95
C PRO A 126 -9.45 -11.19 2.38
N LYS A 127 -10.24 -11.74 1.44
CA LYS A 127 -11.58 -12.30 1.65
C LYS A 127 -11.66 -13.68 0.96
N LYS A 128 -12.81 -14.34 1.10
CA LYS A 128 -13.00 -15.73 0.62
C LYS A 128 -12.70 -15.96 -0.87
N LYS A 129 -13.06 -15.02 -1.75
CA LYS A 129 -12.89 -15.16 -3.23
C LYS A 129 -11.98 -14.11 -3.87
N PHE A 130 -11.74 -13.02 -3.17
CA PHE A 130 -11.00 -11.86 -3.66
C PHE A 130 -10.32 -11.18 -2.47
N SER A 131 -9.36 -10.33 -2.76
CA SER A 131 -8.74 -9.46 -1.77
C SER A 131 -9.15 -8.02 -2.04
N VAL A 132 -9.40 -7.27 -0.97
CA VAL A 132 -9.61 -5.83 -1.08
C VAL A 132 -8.23 -5.18 -1.08
N VAL A 133 -7.87 -4.57 -2.19
CA VAL A 133 -6.67 -3.75 -2.31
C VAL A 133 -7.08 -2.30 -2.16
N LYS A 134 -6.37 -1.51 -1.37
CA LYS A 134 -6.64 -0.07 -1.24
C LYS A 134 -5.40 0.76 -1.52
N VAL A 135 -5.62 1.94 -2.09
CA VAL A 135 -4.64 3.03 -2.16
C VAL A 135 -5.16 4.17 -1.30
N TRP A 136 -4.40 4.58 -0.30
CA TRP A 136 -4.78 5.54 0.72
C TRP A 136 -4.24 6.93 0.36
N LEU A 137 -5.08 7.94 0.54
CA LEU A 137 -4.79 9.35 0.31
C LEU A 137 -5.02 10.15 1.58
N ASP A 138 -4.25 11.22 1.76
CA ASP A 138 -4.44 12.20 2.85
C ASP A 138 -5.59 13.20 2.57
N VAL A 139 -6.08 13.26 1.33
CA VAL A 139 -7.20 14.11 0.90
C VAL A 139 -8.36 13.30 0.36
N CYS A 140 -9.57 13.86 0.44
CA CYS A 140 -10.78 13.28 -0.13
C CYS A 140 -11.33 14.02 -1.36
N THR A 141 -10.58 14.98 -1.89
CA THR A 141 -10.95 15.77 -3.09
C THR A 141 -10.67 15.03 -4.39
N PHE A 142 -9.70 14.11 -4.42
CA PHE A 142 -9.38 13.29 -5.58
C PHE A 142 -10.10 11.94 -5.52
N GLN A 143 -11.27 11.87 -6.17
CA GLN A 143 -12.15 10.69 -6.12
C GLN A 143 -12.22 9.92 -7.44
N ASP A 144 -11.60 10.44 -8.51
CA ASP A 144 -11.54 9.77 -9.81
C ASP A 144 -10.47 8.66 -9.79
N PRO A 145 -10.83 7.37 -9.97
CA PRO A 145 -9.85 6.28 -10.04
C PRO A 145 -8.90 6.40 -11.24
N GLY A 146 -9.19 7.26 -12.21
CA GLY A 146 -8.32 7.60 -13.33
C GLY A 146 -7.00 8.28 -12.92
N ILE A 147 -6.88 8.78 -11.69
CA ILE A 147 -5.61 9.31 -11.20
C ILE A 147 -4.56 8.22 -10.97
N ILE A 148 -5.00 6.98 -10.73
CA ILE A 148 -4.11 5.82 -10.57
C ILE A 148 -3.79 5.26 -11.95
N ARG A 149 -2.50 5.03 -12.24
CA ARG A 149 -2.07 4.42 -13.50
C ARG A 149 -2.66 3.02 -13.65
N ASP A 150 -2.83 2.59 -14.89
CA ASP A 150 -3.34 1.25 -15.16
C ASP A 150 -2.36 0.18 -14.66
N VAL A 151 -2.88 -0.73 -13.85
CA VAL A 151 -2.17 -1.90 -13.38
C VAL A 151 -2.98 -3.12 -13.79
N GLN A 152 -2.34 -4.05 -14.48
CA GLN A 152 -2.98 -5.30 -14.88
C GLN A 152 -3.62 -5.99 -13.67
N ASN A 153 -4.89 -6.40 -13.82
CA ASN A 153 -5.71 -7.07 -12.80
C ASN A 153 -6.06 -6.19 -11.58
N LEU A 154 -5.89 -4.86 -11.69
CA LEU A 154 -6.43 -3.87 -10.77
C LEU A 154 -7.58 -3.11 -11.46
N PRO A 155 -8.84 -3.58 -11.35
CA PRO A 155 -9.95 -3.03 -12.13
C PRO A 155 -10.35 -1.65 -11.64
N LYS A 156 -10.40 -0.66 -12.55
CA LYS A 156 -11.00 0.65 -12.28
C LYS A 156 -12.53 0.58 -12.25
N GLU A 157 -13.10 -0.30 -13.06
CA GLU A 157 -14.54 -0.60 -13.01
C GLU A 157 -14.90 -1.20 -11.65
N GLY A 158 -15.90 -0.61 -10.99
CA GLY A 158 -16.29 -0.99 -9.63
C GLY A 158 -15.31 -0.56 -8.53
N CYS A 159 -14.26 0.20 -8.85
CA CYS A 159 -13.44 0.88 -7.84
C CYS A 159 -14.29 1.95 -7.15
N LEU A 160 -14.26 1.94 -5.81
CA LEU A 160 -14.99 2.91 -4.99
C LEU A 160 -13.99 3.79 -4.26
N PHE A 161 -14.17 5.11 -4.34
CA PHE A 161 -13.52 6.02 -3.40
C PHE A 161 -14.32 6.06 -2.10
N LYS A 162 -13.66 5.83 -0.96
CA LYS A 162 -14.28 5.88 0.37
C LYS A 162 -13.53 6.88 1.23
N LYS A 163 -14.25 7.88 1.77
CA LYS A 163 -13.70 8.78 2.79
C LYS A 163 -13.43 8.00 4.07
N HIS A 164 -12.35 8.35 4.75
CA HIS A 164 -12.16 7.93 6.14
C HIS A 164 -13.03 8.87 6.97
N ALA A 165 -13.94 8.33 7.77
CA ALA A 165 -14.90 9.13 8.53
C ALA A 165 -14.98 8.60 9.97
N PRO A 166 -13.94 8.81 10.81
CA PRO A 166 -13.80 8.19 12.14
C PRO A 166 -14.79 8.56 13.21
N GLU A 167 -15.66 9.50 12.90
CA GLU A 167 -16.61 10.05 13.86
C GLU A 167 -18.07 9.80 13.42
N PHE A 168 -18.32 8.84 12.53
CA PHE A 168 -19.65 8.39 12.12
C PHE A 168 -19.93 6.92 12.50
#